data_AF-A0ABD4T2P7-F1
#
_entry.id   AF-A0ABD4T2P7-F1
#
_cell.length_a   1.000
_cell.length_b   1.000
_cell.length_c   1.000
_cell.angle_alpha   90.00
_cell.angle_beta   90.00
_cell.angle_gamma   90.00
#
_symmetry.space_group_name_H-M   'P 1'
#
loop_
_entity.id
_entity.type
_entity.pdbx_description
1 polymer ?
#
loop_
_entity_poly.entity_id
_entity_poly.type
_entity_poly.pdbx_seq_one_letter_code
_entity_poly.pdbx_strand_id
1 'polypeptide(L)'
;MPPSPLRLRCHRGSYTLKDDRPDPRQCSPEPIVIDKYRYQIAQGSRTKLRKAELEILIDTFIEALATVHTPDKIRDLCQTESALLEEGYAKITLASGYIPKYRAAIEEAIAHKRILLTPKNSHAYVHHQRVTGIQETRDEHWALTYFKYSPEEYEQLDKRQAQVNRKRLLNLKTVPLDRYLAKIHELLHSQDKFAARHMAIAIAAVTGRRMGEVVARGKFTLTEHPYLLHFTGQQKHECDGYNIVTLIPAEELLERIKCFRTMPDIKALMKLKGDSLKAELNKFDVQLNRECNKLLNRTEIVPPLEGKSTVTIHNLRSLWGAIATYFFCPSRNMRSCSTT
;
A
#
# COMPACT_ATOMS: atom_id res chain seq x y z
N MET A 1 -63.82 8.82 47.54
CA MET A 1 -62.52 8.85 48.27
C MET A 1 -62.42 7.58 49.12
N PRO A 2 -61.23 7.00 49.24
CA PRO A 2 -61.02 5.55 49.31
C PRO A 2 -61.08 4.99 50.73
N PRO A 3 -61.09 3.66 50.87
CA PRO A 3 -60.27 3.01 51.86
C PRO A 3 -59.17 2.18 51.20
N SER A 4 -57.97 2.40 51.71
CA SER A 4 -56.71 1.71 51.39
C SER A 4 -56.83 0.18 51.49
N PRO A 5 -56.24 -0.59 50.57
CA PRO A 5 -56.12 -2.03 50.72
C PRO A 5 -54.86 -2.41 51.51
N LEU A 6 -55.06 -3.10 52.63
CA LEU A 6 -54.01 -3.78 53.38
C LEU A 6 -53.82 -5.20 52.85
N ARG A 7 -52.63 -5.40 52.28
CA ARG A 7 -51.80 -6.62 52.17
C ARG A 7 -52.45 -7.97 52.48
N LEU A 8 -52.45 -8.83 51.46
CA LEU A 8 -52.33 -10.28 51.63
C LEU A 8 -51.00 -10.76 51.04
N ARG A 9 -50.17 -11.35 51.90
CA ARG A 9 -49.00 -12.14 51.53
C ARG A 9 -49.49 -13.42 50.85
N CYS A 10 -49.00 -13.72 49.65
CA CYS A 10 -49.03 -15.08 49.10
C CYS A 10 -47.62 -15.60 48.87
N HIS A 11 -47.48 -16.88 49.23
CA HIS A 11 -46.26 -17.65 49.37
C HIS A 11 -45.45 -17.81 48.09
N ARG A 12 -44.14 -17.95 48.29
CA ARG A 12 -43.17 -18.49 47.32
C ARG A 12 -43.62 -19.89 46.88
N GLY A 13 -44.05 -20.01 45.63
CA GLY A 13 -44.04 -21.27 44.88
C GLY A 13 -42.88 -21.23 43.89
N SER A 14 -41.86 -22.03 44.15
CA SER A 14 -40.73 -22.27 43.24
C SER A 14 -41.17 -23.22 42.12
N TYR A 15 -41.26 -22.72 40.90
CA TYR A 15 -41.26 -23.54 39.69
C TYR A 15 -40.20 -23.00 38.73
N THR A 16 -39.16 -23.81 38.54
CA THR A 16 -38.06 -23.61 37.59
C THR A 16 -38.57 -23.82 36.17
N LEU A 17 -38.76 -22.72 35.43
CA LEU A 17 -38.75 -22.75 33.97
C LEU A 17 -37.29 -22.78 33.53
N LYS A 18 -36.88 -23.89 32.90
CA LYS A 18 -35.61 -23.98 32.17
C LYS A 18 -35.69 -22.98 31.02
N ASP A 19 -34.93 -21.92 31.16
CA ASP A 19 -34.72 -20.89 30.17
C ASP A 19 -33.62 -21.42 29.23
N ASP A 20 -34.02 -22.10 28.15
CA ASP A 20 -33.16 -22.51 27.04
C ASP A 20 -32.75 -21.28 26.21
N ARG A 21 -32.04 -20.33 26.84
CA ARG A 21 -31.35 -19.26 26.14
C ARG A 21 -29.88 -19.68 25.93
N PRO A 22 -29.42 -19.80 24.67
CA PRO A 22 -28.02 -20.12 24.41
C PRO A 22 -27.11 -19.04 25.00
N ASP A 23 -26.02 -19.48 25.63
CA ASP A 23 -25.02 -18.64 26.27
C ASP A 23 -24.45 -17.61 25.27
N PRO A 24 -24.54 -16.30 25.52
CA PRO A 24 -24.01 -15.26 24.63
C PRO A 24 -22.48 -15.29 24.47
N ARG A 25 -21.78 -16.23 25.11
CA ARG A 25 -20.32 -16.44 25.00
C ARG A 25 -19.90 -17.47 23.95
N GLN A 26 -20.85 -18.05 23.18
CA GLN A 26 -20.56 -19.09 22.17
C GLN A 26 -20.67 -18.64 20.71
N CYS A 27 -20.79 -17.34 20.41
CA CYS A 27 -20.62 -16.87 19.03
C CYS A 27 -19.14 -16.66 18.74
N SER A 28 -18.56 -17.49 17.86
CA SER A 28 -17.29 -17.15 17.22
C SER A 28 -17.43 -15.77 16.54
N PRO A 29 -16.39 -14.92 16.54
CA PRO A 29 -16.47 -13.59 15.96
C PRO A 29 -16.59 -13.60 14.42
N GLU A 30 -16.29 -14.73 13.77
CA GLU A 30 -16.25 -14.90 12.31
C GLU A 30 -17.62 -14.72 11.62
N PRO A 31 -18.72 -15.39 12.02
CA PRO A 31 -20.05 -15.18 11.43
C PRO A 31 -20.46 -13.70 11.39
N ILE A 32 -20.17 -12.96 12.47
CA ILE A 32 -20.48 -11.54 12.58
C ILE A 32 -19.65 -10.71 11.57
N VAL A 33 -18.41 -11.10 11.32
CA VAL A 33 -17.54 -10.42 10.34
C VAL A 33 -17.99 -10.71 8.91
N ILE A 34 -18.32 -11.96 8.59
CA ILE A 34 -18.80 -12.37 7.26
C ILE A 34 -20.13 -11.69 6.92
N ASP A 35 -21.08 -11.64 7.88
CA ASP A 35 -22.36 -10.98 7.66
C ASP A 35 -22.19 -9.47 7.44
N LYS A 36 -21.31 -8.82 8.21
CA LYS A 36 -20.96 -7.41 8.00
C LYS A 36 -20.31 -7.19 6.65
N TYR A 37 -19.42 -8.08 6.21
CA TYR A 37 -18.76 -8.02 4.92
C TYR A 37 -19.78 -8.07 3.78
N ARG A 38 -20.66 -9.06 3.79
CA ARG A 38 -21.73 -9.22 2.79
C ARG A 38 -22.73 -8.06 2.81
N TYR A 39 -23.08 -7.57 4.00
CA TYR A 39 -23.89 -6.36 4.13
C TYR A 39 -23.20 -5.14 3.48
N GLN A 40 -21.89 -4.94 3.71
CA GLN A 40 -21.15 -3.83 3.10
C GLN A 40 -21.03 -3.95 1.58
N ILE A 41 -20.94 -5.18 1.04
CA ILE A 41 -21.01 -5.44 -0.40
C ILE A 41 -22.36 -5.01 -0.95
N ALA A 42 -23.46 -5.45 -0.34
CA ALA A 42 -24.82 -5.12 -0.76
C ALA A 42 -25.09 -3.60 -0.75
N GLN A 43 -24.50 -2.88 0.21
CA GLN A 43 -24.57 -1.42 0.30
C GLN A 43 -23.65 -0.68 -0.68
N GLY A 44 -22.87 -1.39 -1.51
CA GLY A 44 -21.91 -0.78 -2.44
C GLY A 44 -20.78 -0.02 -1.74
N SER A 45 -20.50 -0.34 -0.46
CA SER A 45 -19.50 0.37 0.33
C SER A 45 -18.13 0.31 -0.34
N ARG A 46 -17.39 1.43 -0.32
CA ARG A 46 -16.02 1.47 -0.87
C ARG A 46 -15.09 0.52 -0.11
N THR A 47 -15.24 0.44 1.21
CA THR A 47 -14.49 -0.45 2.09
C THR A 47 -15.42 -1.58 2.50
N LYS A 48 -15.05 -2.84 2.23
CA LYS A 48 -15.87 -4.02 2.55
C LYS A 48 -15.36 -4.75 3.80
N LEU A 49 -14.04 -4.69 4.04
CA LEU A 49 -13.36 -5.22 5.22
C LEU A 49 -12.45 -4.14 5.77
N ARG A 50 -12.60 -3.86 7.06
CA ARG A 50 -11.65 -3.06 7.83
C ARG A 50 -10.44 -3.91 8.21
N LYS A 51 -9.37 -3.25 8.66
CA LYS A 51 -8.13 -3.94 9.06
C LYS A 51 -8.38 -5.01 10.13
N ALA A 52 -9.08 -4.64 11.21
CA ALA A 52 -9.36 -5.57 12.31
C ALA A 52 -10.27 -6.74 11.87
N GLU A 53 -11.23 -6.49 10.97
CA GLU A 53 -12.11 -7.53 10.42
C GLU A 53 -11.33 -8.52 9.56
N LEU A 54 -10.39 -8.02 8.75
CA LEU A 54 -9.48 -8.86 7.97
C LEU A 54 -8.55 -9.69 8.88
N GLU A 55 -8.02 -9.11 9.95
CA GLU A 55 -7.18 -9.83 10.92
C GLU A 55 -7.96 -10.98 11.57
N ILE A 56 -9.23 -10.75 11.95
CA ILE A 56 -10.10 -11.81 12.47
C ILE A 56 -10.29 -12.93 11.45
N LEU A 57 -10.58 -12.62 10.18
CA LEU A 57 -10.73 -13.63 9.12
C LEU A 57 -9.45 -14.46 8.93
N ILE A 58 -8.29 -13.79 8.90
CA ILE A 58 -6.99 -14.46 8.78
C ILE A 58 -6.75 -15.40 9.98
N ASP A 59 -7.01 -14.94 11.20
CA ASP A 59 -6.82 -15.74 12.40
C ASP A 59 -7.74 -16.96 12.41
N THR A 60 -9.02 -16.80 12.06
CA THR A 60 -9.96 -17.93 11.99
C THR A 60 -9.58 -18.93 10.88
N PHE A 61 -9.12 -18.43 9.74
CA PHE A 61 -8.58 -19.28 8.68
C PHE A 61 -7.34 -20.07 9.13
N ILE A 62 -6.43 -19.46 9.90
CA ILE A 62 -5.26 -20.14 10.48
C ILE A 62 -5.68 -21.22 11.49
N GLU A 63 -6.67 -20.94 12.33
CA GLU A 63 -7.22 -21.91 13.28
C GLU A 63 -7.83 -23.11 12.54
N ALA A 64 -8.60 -22.87 11.48
CA ALA A 64 -9.13 -23.93 10.64
C ALA A 64 -8.00 -24.76 10.00
N LEU A 65 -6.97 -24.11 9.45
CA LEU A 65 -5.80 -24.79 8.88
C LEU A 65 -5.05 -25.65 9.90
N ALA A 66 -4.98 -25.24 11.17
CA ALA A 66 -4.31 -26.01 12.21
C ALA A 66 -5.00 -27.36 12.49
N THR A 67 -6.30 -27.47 12.21
CA THR A 67 -7.08 -28.70 12.43
C THR A 67 -7.14 -29.63 11.21
N VAL A 68 -6.78 -29.13 10.02
CA VAL A 68 -6.92 -29.84 8.75
C VAL A 68 -5.55 -30.28 8.23
N HIS A 69 -5.38 -31.59 8.02
CA HIS A 69 -4.09 -32.15 7.63
C HIS A 69 -4.06 -32.83 6.25
N THR A 70 -5.19 -32.89 5.54
CA THR A 70 -5.29 -33.57 4.24
C THR A 70 -5.26 -32.56 3.09
N PRO A 71 -4.50 -32.80 2.00
CA PRO A 71 -4.33 -31.83 0.91
C PRO A 71 -5.64 -31.35 0.29
N ASP A 72 -6.61 -32.26 0.06
CA ASP A 72 -7.90 -31.91 -0.53
C ASP A 72 -8.70 -30.95 0.36
N LYS A 73 -8.79 -31.23 1.67
CA LYS A 73 -9.48 -30.34 2.61
C LYS A 73 -8.78 -28.98 2.76
N ILE A 74 -7.44 -28.95 2.72
CA ILE A 74 -6.67 -27.70 2.74
C ILE A 74 -6.99 -26.90 1.46
N ARG A 75 -7.05 -27.56 0.30
CA ARG A 75 -7.43 -26.93 -0.97
C ARG A 75 -8.85 -26.36 -0.89
N ASP A 76 -9.82 -27.14 -0.42
CA ASP A 76 -11.22 -26.72 -0.31
C ASP A 76 -11.39 -25.51 0.63
N LEU A 77 -10.66 -25.49 1.76
CA LEU A 77 -10.63 -24.36 2.67
C LEU A 77 -10.02 -23.10 1.99
N CYS A 78 -8.91 -23.27 1.28
CA CYS A 78 -8.27 -22.17 0.54
C CYS A 78 -9.17 -21.60 -0.56
N GLN A 79 -9.90 -22.47 -1.26
CA GLN A 79 -10.84 -22.07 -2.31
C GLN A 79 -12.07 -21.37 -1.74
N THR A 80 -12.62 -21.86 -0.64
CA THR A 80 -13.76 -21.24 0.06
C THR A 80 -13.40 -19.83 0.52
N GLU A 81 -12.24 -19.67 1.15
CA GLU A 81 -11.76 -18.38 1.63
C GLU A 81 -11.44 -17.41 0.48
N SER A 82 -10.86 -17.90 -0.62
CA SER A 82 -10.63 -17.09 -1.82
C SER A 82 -11.94 -16.64 -2.45
N ALA A 83 -12.93 -17.55 -2.57
CA ALA A 83 -14.25 -17.25 -3.11
C ALA A 83 -14.98 -16.19 -2.27
N LEU A 84 -14.93 -16.30 -0.93
CA LEU A 84 -15.46 -15.30 -0.02
C LEU A 84 -14.87 -13.92 -0.34
N LEU A 85 -13.54 -13.80 -0.44
CA LEU A 85 -12.88 -12.53 -0.71
C LEU A 85 -13.21 -11.96 -2.11
N GLU A 86 -13.44 -12.84 -3.10
CA GLU A 86 -13.84 -12.48 -4.45
C GLU A 86 -15.27 -11.91 -4.54
N GLU A 87 -16.15 -12.20 -3.57
CA GLU A 87 -17.50 -11.62 -3.51
C GLU A 87 -17.47 -10.07 -3.48
N GLY A 88 -16.46 -9.49 -2.81
CA GLY A 88 -16.38 -8.05 -2.57
C GLY A 88 -15.19 -7.33 -3.20
N TYR A 89 -14.19 -8.05 -3.71
CA TYR A 89 -12.96 -7.46 -4.25
C TYR A 89 -12.57 -8.01 -5.62
N ALA A 90 -12.10 -7.12 -6.49
CA ALA A 90 -11.54 -7.53 -7.77
C ALA A 90 -10.26 -8.36 -7.58
N LYS A 91 -10.06 -9.38 -8.42
CA LYS A 91 -8.88 -10.28 -8.38
C LYS A 91 -7.54 -9.54 -8.30
N ILE A 92 -7.38 -8.42 -9.01
CA ILE A 92 -6.15 -7.61 -8.97
C ILE A 92 -5.83 -7.06 -7.57
N THR A 93 -6.87 -6.68 -6.81
CA THR A 93 -6.74 -6.17 -5.44
C THR A 93 -6.41 -7.30 -4.48
N LEU A 94 -7.00 -8.48 -4.69
CA LEU A 94 -6.71 -9.67 -3.90
C LEU A 94 -5.26 -10.13 -4.12
N ALA A 95 -4.85 -10.26 -5.38
CA ALA A 95 -3.51 -10.68 -5.80
C ALA A 95 -2.40 -9.80 -5.22
N SER A 96 -2.58 -8.48 -5.24
CA SER A 96 -1.55 -7.53 -4.81
C SER A 96 -1.62 -7.14 -3.32
N GLY A 97 -2.74 -7.39 -2.64
CA GLY A 97 -3.00 -6.84 -1.31
C GLY A 97 -3.41 -7.85 -0.24
N TYR A 98 -4.40 -8.71 -0.52
CA TYR A 98 -4.97 -9.61 0.48
C TYR A 98 -4.25 -10.95 0.53
N ILE A 99 -4.09 -11.62 -0.61
CA ILE A 99 -3.40 -12.91 -0.70
C ILE A 99 -2.00 -12.84 -0.06
N PRO A 100 -1.15 -11.82 -0.34
CA PRO A 100 0.15 -11.72 0.32
C PRO A 100 0.08 -11.63 1.85
N LYS A 101 -0.98 -11.04 2.43
CA LYS A 101 -1.15 -10.94 3.89
C LYS A 101 -1.53 -12.29 4.50
N TYR A 102 -2.46 -13.01 3.89
CA TYR A 102 -2.80 -14.37 4.33
C TYR A 102 -1.58 -15.28 4.27
N ARG A 103 -0.82 -15.23 3.17
CA ARG A 103 0.41 -16.03 3.02
C ARG A 103 1.45 -15.70 4.08
N ALA A 104 1.71 -14.41 4.33
CA ALA A 104 2.62 -14.00 5.40
C ALA A 104 2.15 -14.48 6.77
N ALA A 105 0.84 -14.44 7.04
CA ALA A 105 0.27 -14.93 8.30
C ALA A 105 0.35 -16.46 8.43
N ILE A 106 0.20 -17.22 7.32
CA ILE A 106 0.45 -18.66 7.29
C ILE A 106 1.92 -18.95 7.61
N GLU A 107 2.87 -18.26 6.95
CA GLU A 107 4.31 -18.40 7.19
C GLU A 107 4.66 -18.10 8.67
N GLU A 108 4.09 -17.04 9.23
CA GLU A 108 4.25 -16.67 10.63
C GLU A 108 3.65 -17.72 11.58
N ALA A 109 2.47 -18.27 11.27
CA ALA A 109 1.84 -19.32 12.06
C ALA A 109 2.65 -20.63 12.04
N ILE A 110 3.29 -20.96 10.92
CA ILE A 110 4.23 -22.09 10.81
C ILE A 110 5.48 -21.82 11.66
N ALA A 111 6.08 -20.63 11.56
CA ALA A 111 7.26 -20.25 12.32
C ALA A 111 7.02 -20.30 13.84
N HIS A 112 5.84 -19.86 14.29
CA HIS A 112 5.40 -19.92 15.69
C HIS A 112 4.83 -21.27 16.11
N LYS A 113 4.88 -22.29 15.24
CA LYS A 113 4.37 -23.65 15.51
C LYS A 113 2.87 -23.71 15.85
N ARG A 114 2.09 -22.70 15.46
CA ARG A 114 0.61 -22.75 15.50
C ARG A 114 0.08 -23.74 14.46
N ILE A 115 0.76 -23.82 13.31
CA ILE A 115 0.55 -24.87 12.31
C ILE A 115 1.76 -25.80 12.35
N LEU A 116 1.54 -27.06 12.72
CA LEU A 116 2.60 -28.07 12.72
C LEU A 116 2.77 -28.64 11.30
N LEU A 117 3.99 -28.58 10.78
CA LEU A 117 4.32 -29.25 9.52
C LEU A 117 4.43 -30.76 9.76
N THR A 118 3.64 -31.50 9.00
CA THR A 118 3.56 -32.95 8.99
C THR A 118 3.70 -33.44 7.55
N PRO A 119 4.16 -34.68 7.31
CA PRO A 119 4.26 -35.21 5.94
C PRO A 119 2.95 -35.22 5.14
N LYS A 120 1.79 -35.06 5.80
CA LYS A 120 0.46 -35.04 5.16
C LYS A 120 0.02 -33.62 4.74
N ASN A 121 0.44 -32.59 5.49
CA ASN A 121 0.06 -31.20 5.22
C ASN A 121 1.19 -30.35 4.58
N SER A 122 2.38 -30.93 4.41
CA SER A 122 3.49 -30.32 3.68
C SER A 122 3.86 -31.09 2.41
N HIS A 123 4.59 -30.43 1.54
CA HIS A 123 5.20 -31.02 0.35
C HIS A 123 6.52 -30.33 0.02
N ALA A 124 7.41 -31.05 -0.66
CA ALA A 124 8.64 -30.49 -1.17
C ALA A 124 8.37 -29.72 -2.47
N TYR A 125 8.94 -28.52 -2.58
CA TYR A 125 8.91 -27.72 -3.81
C TYR A 125 10.30 -27.16 -4.12
N VAL A 126 10.53 -26.90 -5.41
CA VAL A 126 11.79 -26.31 -5.87
C VAL A 126 11.66 -24.79 -5.88
N HIS A 127 12.23 -24.15 -4.87
CA HIS A 127 12.32 -22.71 -4.78
C HIS A 127 13.43 -22.19 -5.70
N HIS A 128 13.07 -21.29 -6.61
CA HIS A 128 14.01 -20.65 -7.52
C HIS A 128 14.28 -19.21 -7.04
N GLN A 129 15.49 -18.95 -6.54
CA GLN A 129 15.85 -17.62 -6.09
C GLN A 129 16.19 -16.72 -7.30
N ARG A 130 15.28 -15.79 -7.65
CA ARG A 130 15.39 -14.94 -8.85
C ARG A 130 16.68 -14.12 -8.98
N VAL A 131 17.35 -13.82 -7.86
CA VAL A 131 18.54 -12.96 -7.85
C VAL A 131 19.83 -13.76 -8.07
N THR A 132 19.91 -14.96 -7.50
CA THR A 132 21.13 -15.79 -7.51
C THR A 132 21.04 -16.94 -8.51
N GLY A 133 19.85 -17.27 -8.99
CA GLY A 133 19.59 -18.42 -9.86
C GLY A 133 19.64 -19.77 -9.14
N ILE A 134 19.87 -19.78 -7.82
CA ILE A 134 19.99 -21.00 -7.03
C ILE A 134 18.62 -21.66 -6.90
N GLN A 135 18.59 -22.97 -7.18
CA GLN A 135 17.46 -23.84 -6.90
C GLN A 135 17.67 -24.51 -5.55
N GLU A 136 16.72 -24.35 -4.65
CA GLU A 136 16.71 -25.03 -3.36
C GLU A 136 15.40 -25.81 -3.20
N THR A 137 15.51 -27.08 -2.84
CA THR A 137 14.34 -27.85 -2.41
C THR A 137 13.97 -27.43 -1.00
N ARG A 138 12.72 -27.01 -0.81
CA ARG A 138 12.17 -26.60 0.49
C ARG A 138 10.85 -27.30 0.73
N ASP A 139 10.54 -27.59 1.98
CA ASP A 139 9.21 -28.06 2.37
C ASP A 139 8.30 -26.86 2.66
N GLU A 140 7.11 -26.85 2.07
CA GLU A 140 6.08 -25.86 2.39
C GLU A 140 4.72 -26.51 2.65
N HIS A 141 3.91 -25.84 3.48
CA HIS A 141 2.54 -26.23 3.76
C HIS A 141 1.65 -26.08 2.52
N TRP A 142 0.74 -27.04 2.26
CA TRP A 142 -0.14 -27.02 1.08
C TRP A 142 -0.97 -25.74 0.92
N ALA A 143 -1.30 -25.06 2.02
CA ALA A 143 -1.99 -23.77 1.96
C ALA A 143 -1.18 -22.69 1.22
N LEU A 144 0.15 -22.70 1.31
CA LEU A 144 1.01 -21.79 0.54
C LEU A 144 1.04 -22.16 -0.96
N THR A 145 0.65 -23.36 -1.32
CA THR A 145 0.48 -23.77 -2.73
C THR A 145 -0.88 -23.36 -3.26
N TYR A 146 -1.94 -23.59 -2.48
CA TYR A 146 -3.31 -23.40 -2.94
C TYR A 146 -3.84 -21.97 -2.74
N PHE A 147 -3.33 -21.23 -1.75
CA PHE A 147 -3.74 -19.84 -1.50
C PHE A 147 -2.95 -18.84 -2.36
N LYS A 148 -3.09 -18.99 -3.68
CA LYS A 148 -2.59 -18.07 -4.72
C LYS A 148 -3.35 -18.32 -6.02
N TYR A 149 -3.45 -17.30 -6.86
CA TYR A 149 -3.94 -17.46 -8.23
C TYR A 149 -3.01 -18.32 -9.09
N SER A 150 -3.57 -18.87 -10.17
CA SER A 150 -2.78 -19.63 -11.13
C SER A 150 -1.77 -18.72 -11.85
N PRO A 151 -0.67 -19.29 -12.40
CA PRO A 151 0.26 -18.53 -13.23
C PRO A 151 -0.42 -17.79 -14.38
N GLU A 152 -1.41 -18.43 -15.02
CA GLU A 152 -2.19 -17.88 -16.13
C GLU A 152 -3.04 -16.67 -15.68
N GLU A 153 -3.65 -16.75 -14.50
CA GLU A 153 -4.39 -15.63 -13.92
C GLU A 153 -3.47 -14.45 -13.61
N TYR A 154 -2.29 -14.68 -13.02
CA TYR A 154 -1.30 -13.62 -12.81
C TYR A 154 -0.86 -13.00 -14.15
N GLU A 155 -0.60 -13.81 -15.18
CA GLU A 155 -0.24 -13.32 -16.51
C GLU A 155 -1.35 -12.45 -17.13
N GLN A 156 -2.61 -12.85 -16.96
CA GLN A 156 -3.76 -12.05 -17.42
C GLN A 156 -3.86 -10.71 -16.67
N LEU A 157 -3.65 -10.71 -15.36
CA LEU A 157 -3.62 -9.48 -14.55
C LEU A 157 -2.50 -8.55 -15.01
N ASP A 158 -1.32 -9.10 -15.30
CA ASP A 158 -0.16 -8.34 -15.80
C ASP A 158 -0.42 -7.78 -17.20
N LYS A 159 -1.00 -8.58 -18.11
CA LYS A 159 -1.42 -8.13 -19.46
C LYS A 159 -2.39 -6.95 -19.36
N ARG A 160 -3.39 -7.02 -18.47
CA ARG A 160 -4.33 -5.92 -18.24
C ARG A 160 -3.62 -4.68 -17.73
N GLN A 161 -2.68 -4.82 -16.79
CA GLN A 161 -1.92 -3.69 -16.27
C GLN A 161 -1.02 -3.05 -17.34
N ALA A 162 -0.41 -3.87 -18.21
CA ALA A 162 0.37 -3.42 -19.35
C ALA A 162 -0.50 -2.63 -20.36
N GLN A 163 -1.72 -3.10 -20.66
CA GLN A 163 -2.67 -2.39 -21.51
C GLN A 163 -3.07 -1.03 -20.94
N VAL A 164 -3.36 -0.94 -19.63
CA VAL A 164 -3.66 0.33 -18.96
C VAL A 164 -2.47 1.30 -19.05
N ASN A 165 -1.25 0.80 -18.84
CA ASN A 165 -0.04 1.61 -18.96
C ASN A 165 0.19 2.07 -20.40
N ARG A 166 -0.04 1.19 -21.39
CA ARG A 166 0.02 1.55 -22.81
C ARG A 166 -0.98 2.64 -23.17
N LYS A 167 -2.22 2.55 -22.68
CA LYS A 167 -3.22 3.61 -22.89
C LYS A 167 -2.74 4.95 -22.34
N ARG A 168 -2.09 4.96 -21.16
CA ARG A 168 -1.51 6.19 -20.59
C ARG A 168 -0.37 6.75 -21.43
N LEU A 169 0.50 5.89 -21.97
CA LEU A 169 1.60 6.30 -22.85
C LEU A 169 1.11 6.88 -24.17
N LEU A 170 -0.02 6.40 -24.70
CA LEU A 170 -0.61 6.95 -25.92
C LEU A 170 -1.40 8.24 -25.69
N ASN A 171 -1.78 8.53 -24.44
CA ASN A 171 -2.57 9.70 -24.05
C ASN A 171 -1.76 10.61 -23.13
N LEU A 172 -0.58 11.00 -23.58
CA LEU A 172 0.27 11.94 -22.85
C LEU A 172 -0.45 13.27 -22.65
N LYS A 173 -0.18 13.90 -21.52
CA LYS A 173 -0.72 15.21 -21.17
C LYS A 173 0.41 16.23 -21.13
N THR A 174 0.12 17.44 -21.59
CA THR A 174 1.06 18.56 -21.54
C THR A 174 1.01 19.24 -20.17
N VAL A 175 2.13 19.84 -19.78
CA VAL A 175 2.26 20.61 -18.53
C VAL A 175 2.92 21.95 -18.89
N PRO A 176 2.36 23.11 -18.47
CA PRO A 176 3.01 24.39 -18.62
C PRO A 176 4.25 24.46 -17.70
N LEU A 177 5.42 24.19 -18.28
CA LEU A 177 6.66 23.97 -17.54
C LEU A 177 7.05 25.14 -16.63
N ASP A 178 6.97 26.38 -17.12
CA ASP A 178 7.33 27.57 -16.34
C ASP A 178 6.41 27.75 -15.13
N ARG A 179 5.09 27.59 -15.33
CA ARG A 179 4.10 27.64 -14.23
C ARG A 179 4.34 26.53 -13.22
N TYR A 180 4.71 25.34 -13.70
CA TYR A 180 5.05 24.22 -12.84
C TYR A 180 6.30 24.49 -12.00
N LEU A 181 7.42 24.86 -12.62
CA LEU A 181 8.67 25.13 -11.91
C LEU A 181 8.54 26.31 -10.94
N ALA A 182 7.85 27.39 -11.33
CA ALA A 182 7.57 28.51 -10.45
C ALA A 182 6.76 28.09 -9.21
N LYS A 183 5.72 27.27 -9.40
CA LYS A 183 4.94 26.74 -8.28
C LYS A 183 5.76 25.82 -7.39
N ILE A 184 6.58 24.94 -7.96
CA ILE A 184 7.45 24.05 -7.18
C ILE A 184 8.47 24.86 -6.36
N HIS A 185 9.05 25.91 -6.94
CA HIS A 185 9.96 26.82 -6.23
C HIS A 185 9.25 27.55 -5.08
N GLU A 186 8.03 28.05 -5.28
CA GLU A 186 7.20 28.64 -4.22
C GLU A 186 6.96 27.65 -3.06
N LEU A 187 6.58 26.40 -3.38
CA LEU A 187 6.32 25.37 -2.37
C LEU A 187 7.58 24.98 -1.57
N LEU A 188 8.76 25.02 -2.21
CA LEU A 188 10.03 24.76 -1.56
C LEU A 188 10.37 25.80 -0.48
N HIS A 189 9.82 27.01 -0.63
CA HIS A 189 10.04 28.16 0.26
C HIS A 189 8.87 28.40 1.22
N SER A 190 7.88 27.51 1.26
CA SER A 190 6.70 27.66 2.12
C SER A 190 7.07 27.72 3.60
N GLN A 191 6.50 28.69 4.31
CA GLN A 191 6.63 28.85 5.77
C GLN A 191 5.28 28.76 6.49
N ASP A 192 4.22 28.40 5.78
CA ASP A 192 2.88 28.28 6.34
C ASP A 192 2.70 27.02 7.21
N LYS A 193 1.50 26.84 7.76
CA LYS A 193 1.14 25.65 8.56
C LYS A 193 1.18 24.32 7.78
N PHE A 194 1.35 24.35 6.46
CA PHE A 194 1.49 23.19 5.59
C PHE A 194 2.92 23.06 5.03
N ALA A 195 3.88 23.86 5.50
CA ALA A 195 5.24 23.96 4.98
C ALA A 195 5.93 22.61 4.80
N ALA A 196 5.87 21.71 5.80
CA ALA A 196 6.44 20.37 5.69
C ALA A 196 5.87 19.58 4.49
N ARG A 197 4.56 19.70 4.23
CA ARG A 197 3.92 19.04 3.09
C ARG A 197 4.30 19.70 1.76
N HIS A 198 4.34 21.02 1.72
CA HIS A 198 4.73 21.76 0.52
C HIS A 198 6.20 21.49 0.13
N MET A 199 7.12 21.54 1.10
CA MET A 199 8.52 21.21 0.88
C MET A 199 8.70 19.75 0.46
N ALA A 200 7.98 18.80 1.07
CA ALA A 200 8.01 17.39 0.66
C ALA A 200 7.59 17.22 -0.81
N ILE A 201 6.52 17.90 -1.24
CA ILE A 201 6.07 17.92 -2.64
C ILE A 201 7.15 18.49 -3.55
N ALA A 202 7.71 19.64 -3.19
CA ALA A 202 8.72 20.31 -3.99
C ALA A 202 10.00 19.48 -4.14
N ILE A 203 10.52 18.91 -3.04
CA ILE A 203 11.73 18.08 -3.05
C ILE A 203 11.50 16.82 -3.92
N ALA A 204 10.35 16.16 -3.79
CA ALA A 204 10.02 15.02 -4.64
C ALA A 204 9.91 15.41 -6.13
N ALA A 205 9.34 16.58 -6.42
CA ALA A 205 9.19 17.10 -7.77
C ALA A 205 10.52 17.43 -8.46
N VAL A 206 11.49 17.99 -7.74
CA VAL A 206 12.79 18.40 -8.32
C VAL A 206 13.83 17.29 -8.35
N THR A 207 13.67 16.23 -7.55
CA THR A 207 14.62 15.09 -7.49
C THR A 207 14.07 13.79 -8.10
N GLY A 208 12.77 13.73 -8.32
CA GLY A 208 12.05 12.51 -8.71
C GLY A 208 12.13 11.39 -7.67
N ARG A 209 12.54 11.63 -6.41
CA ARG A 209 12.69 10.58 -5.40
C ARG A 209 11.35 10.18 -4.78
N ARG A 210 11.27 8.95 -4.25
CA ARG A 210 10.09 8.46 -3.52
C ARG A 210 10.00 9.13 -2.14
N MET A 211 8.80 9.23 -1.57
CA MET A 211 8.64 9.92 -0.29
C MET A 211 9.42 9.29 0.86
N GLY A 212 9.53 7.96 0.91
CA GLY A 212 10.40 7.29 1.90
C GLY A 212 11.89 7.65 1.74
N GLU A 213 12.34 7.93 0.51
CA GLU A 213 13.70 8.38 0.19
C GLU A 213 13.88 9.86 0.58
N VAL A 214 12.90 10.72 0.26
CA VAL A 214 12.92 12.15 0.61
C VAL A 214 12.93 12.36 2.13
N VAL A 215 12.03 11.71 2.85
CA VAL A 215 11.80 11.90 4.29
C VAL A 215 12.90 11.25 5.12
N ALA A 216 13.16 9.96 4.93
CA ALA A 216 13.90 9.17 5.93
C ALA A 216 15.16 8.47 5.40
N ARG A 217 15.09 7.85 4.22
CA ARG A 217 16.15 6.93 3.77
C ARG A 217 17.27 7.59 2.96
N GLY A 218 16.92 8.59 2.15
CA GLY A 218 17.82 9.16 1.17
C GLY A 218 18.91 9.99 1.82
N LYS A 219 20.15 9.86 1.36
CA LYS A 219 21.20 10.84 1.66
C LYS A 219 21.60 11.52 0.35
N PHE A 220 21.79 12.83 0.44
CA PHE A 220 22.12 13.70 -0.68
C PHE A 220 23.40 14.45 -0.33
N THR A 221 24.37 14.43 -1.24
CA THR A 221 25.60 15.23 -1.13
C THR A 221 25.85 15.97 -2.42
N LEU A 222 26.52 17.12 -2.32
CA LEU A 222 26.90 17.89 -3.50
C LEU A 222 27.86 17.09 -4.37
N THR A 223 27.82 17.41 -5.66
CA THR A 223 28.84 17.05 -6.63
C THR A 223 29.45 18.33 -7.19
N GLU A 224 30.41 18.21 -8.09
CA GLU A 224 31.01 19.38 -8.76
C GLU A 224 30.03 20.09 -9.71
N HIS A 225 29.01 19.39 -10.23
CA HIS A 225 28.08 19.97 -11.19
C HIS A 225 26.86 20.62 -10.49
N PRO A 226 26.47 21.86 -10.86
CA PRO A 226 25.48 22.66 -10.13
C PRO A 226 24.06 22.09 -10.12
N TYR A 227 23.76 21.09 -10.97
CA TYR A 227 22.47 20.40 -11.04
C TYR A 227 22.56 18.90 -10.75
N LEU A 228 23.65 18.44 -10.14
CA LEU A 228 23.80 17.04 -9.75
C LEU A 228 23.97 16.88 -8.23
N LEU A 229 23.22 15.95 -7.66
CA LEU A 229 23.43 15.45 -6.30
C LEU A 229 23.85 13.99 -6.35
N HIS A 230 24.76 13.58 -5.49
CA HIS A 230 25.04 12.17 -5.25
C HIS A 230 24.00 11.64 -4.25
N PHE A 231 23.31 10.57 -4.61
CA PHE A 231 22.20 9.99 -3.86
C PHE A 231 22.50 8.55 -3.42
N THR A 232 22.23 8.26 -2.15
CA THR A 232 22.22 6.89 -1.58
C THR A 232 20.90 6.63 -0.84
N GLY A 233 20.59 5.35 -0.56
CA GLY A 233 19.38 4.97 0.18
C GLY A 233 18.15 4.69 -0.70
N GLN A 234 18.38 4.15 -1.90
CA GLN A 234 17.35 3.74 -2.84
C GLN A 234 16.34 2.78 -2.19
N GLN A 235 15.04 3.00 -2.40
CA GLN A 235 14.00 2.09 -1.95
C GLN A 235 13.76 0.97 -2.98
N LYS A 236 13.32 -0.20 -2.48
CA LYS A 236 13.00 -1.47 -3.18
C LYS A 236 14.20 -2.34 -3.59
N HIS A 237 15.34 -1.74 -3.91
CA HIS A 237 16.56 -2.47 -4.26
C HIS A 237 17.73 -1.83 -3.55
N GLU A 238 18.63 -2.67 -3.05
CA GLU A 238 19.95 -2.22 -2.59
C GLU A 238 20.77 -1.87 -3.83
N CYS A 239 21.33 -0.66 -3.83
CA CYS A 239 22.23 -0.21 -4.88
C CYS A 239 23.24 0.76 -4.28
N ASP A 240 24.40 0.81 -4.92
CA ASP A 240 25.41 1.82 -4.61
C ASP A 240 24.88 3.23 -4.87
N GLY A 241 25.57 4.20 -4.29
CA GLY A 241 25.27 5.60 -4.52
C GLY A 241 25.44 5.99 -5.98
N TYR A 242 24.56 6.84 -6.49
CA TYR A 242 24.62 7.31 -7.87
C TYR A 242 24.20 8.78 -7.98
N ASN A 243 24.64 9.44 -9.04
CA ASN A 243 24.31 10.85 -9.27
C ASN A 243 22.90 10.98 -9.86
N ILE A 244 22.15 11.94 -9.35
CA ILE A 244 20.82 12.32 -9.84
C ILE A 244 20.84 13.78 -10.29
N VAL A 245 20.10 14.07 -11.37
CA VAL A 245 19.83 15.44 -11.79
C VAL A 245 18.76 16.09 -10.94
N THR A 246 18.90 17.38 -10.71
CA THR A 246 17.94 18.22 -10.00
C THR A 246 17.38 19.28 -10.93
N LEU A 247 16.10 19.63 -10.78
CA LEU A 247 15.46 20.66 -11.64
C LEU A 247 15.72 22.10 -11.16
N ILE A 248 16.44 22.25 -10.05
CA ILE A 248 16.91 23.51 -9.47
C ILE A 248 18.37 23.32 -9.04
N PRO A 249 19.13 24.40 -8.75
CA PRO A 249 20.51 24.28 -8.28
C PRO A 249 20.64 23.35 -7.05
N ALA A 250 21.64 22.48 -7.10
CA ALA A 250 21.87 21.41 -6.12
C ALA A 250 22.20 21.98 -4.73
N GLU A 251 22.91 23.09 -4.66
CA GLU A 251 23.24 23.79 -3.41
C GLU A 251 21.98 24.30 -2.71
N GLU A 252 21.16 25.07 -3.42
CA GLU A 252 19.87 25.57 -2.92
C GLU A 252 18.98 24.41 -2.44
N LEU A 253 18.85 23.36 -3.25
CA LEU A 253 18.05 22.20 -2.89
C LEU A 253 18.58 21.50 -1.63
N LEU A 254 19.90 21.34 -1.51
CA LEU A 254 20.48 20.65 -0.35
C LEU A 254 20.24 21.42 0.94
N GLU A 255 20.32 22.75 0.91
CA GLU A 255 19.93 23.59 2.05
C GLU A 255 18.46 23.40 2.42
N ARG A 256 17.57 23.40 1.43
CA ARG A 256 16.13 23.19 1.65
C ARG A 256 15.83 21.80 2.19
N ILE A 257 16.53 20.76 1.74
CA ILE A 257 16.43 19.40 2.31
C ILE A 257 16.89 19.37 3.77
N LYS A 258 17.98 20.08 4.12
CA LYS A 258 18.43 20.21 5.51
C LYS A 258 17.36 20.87 6.38
N CYS A 259 16.82 22.01 5.95
CA CYS A 259 15.73 22.70 6.65
C CYS A 259 14.47 21.82 6.79
N PHE A 260 14.08 21.12 5.73
CA PHE A 260 12.93 20.21 5.75
C PHE A 260 13.10 19.12 6.82
N ARG A 261 14.30 18.54 6.93
CA ARG A 261 14.60 17.47 7.90
C ARG A 261 14.73 17.94 9.35
N THR A 262 14.87 19.24 9.60
CA THR A 262 14.84 19.78 10.97
C THR A 262 13.43 20.08 11.46
N MET A 263 12.41 20.08 10.57
CA MET A 263 11.02 20.32 10.96
C MET A 263 10.52 19.26 11.97
N PRO A 264 9.78 19.64 13.02
CA PRO A 264 9.38 18.72 14.10
C PRO A 264 8.68 17.45 13.60
N ASP A 265 7.70 17.59 12.72
CA ASP A 265 6.91 16.47 12.17
C ASP A 265 7.80 15.50 11.37
N ILE A 266 8.75 16.04 10.60
CA ILE A 266 9.66 15.26 9.76
C ILE A 266 10.70 14.56 10.64
N LYS A 267 11.26 15.26 11.62
CA LYS A 267 12.20 14.70 12.59
C LYS A 267 11.55 13.57 13.40
N ALA A 268 10.26 13.66 13.71
CA ALA A 268 9.52 12.58 14.34
C ALA A 268 9.42 11.34 13.43
N LEU A 269 9.08 11.54 12.15
CA LEU A 269 9.03 10.44 11.16
C LEU A 269 10.39 9.76 10.99
N MET A 270 11.48 10.51 10.94
CA MET A 270 12.84 9.97 10.77
C MET A 270 13.30 9.04 11.91
N LYS A 271 12.68 9.13 13.10
CA LYS A 271 12.99 8.24 14.23
C LYS A 271 12.32 6.87 14.12
N LEU A 272 11.30 6.73 13.29
CA LEU A 272 10.56 5.50 13.11
C LEU A 272 11.32 4.53 12.19
N LYS A 273 11.07 3.22 12.37
CA LYS A 273 11.64 2.16 11.54
C LYS A 273 10.56 1.11 11.21
N GLY A 274 10.85 0.26 10.24
CA GLY A 274 9.99 -0.88 9.87
C GLY A 274 8.55 -0.48 9.56
N ASP A 275 7.60 -1.23 10.10
CA ASP A 275 6.17 -1.05 9.83
C ASP A 275 5.59 0.23 10.42
N SER A 276 6.11 0.70 11.56
CA SER A 276 5.69 1.98 12.16
C SER A 276 6.01 3.15 11.23
N LEU A 277 7.21 3.17 10.64
CA LEU A 277 7.59 4.18 9.65
C LEU A 277 6.69 4.08 8.42
N LYS A 278 6.44 2.86 7.91
CA LYS A 278 5.59 2.63 6.74
C LYS A 278 4.16 3.13 6.98
N ALA A 279 3.60 2.88 8.16
CA ALA A 279 2.26 3.32 8.51
C ALA A 279 2.14 4.85 8.57
N GLU A 280 3.09 5.52 9.23
CA GLU A 280 3.08 6.99 9.32
C GLU A 280 3.40 7.67 7.98
N LEU A 281 4.32 7.10 7.17
CA LEU A 281 4.54 7.57 5.79
C LEU A 281 3.29 7.43 4.93
N ASN A 282 2.52 6.36 5.06
CA ASN A 282 1.26 6.21 4.32
C ASN A 282 0.23 7.28 4.72
N LYS A 283 0.14 7.62 6.02
CA LYS A 283 -0.72 8.73 6.49
C LYS A 283 -0.25 10.06 5.92
N PHE A 284 1.06 10.29 5.92
CA PHE A 284 1.67 11.49 5.36
C PHE A 284 1.41 11.59 3.85
N ASP A 285 1.59 10.50 3.09
CA ASP A 285 1.31 10.42 1.65
C ASP A 285 -0.15 10.76 1.32
N VAL A 286 -1.12 10.34 2.14
CA VAL A 286 -2.54 10.74 1.96
C VAL A 286 -2.69 12.26 2.06
N GLN A 287 -2.01 12.91 3.00
CA GLN A 287 -2.03 14.36 3.15
C GLN A 287 -1.32 15.05 1.98
N LEU A 288 -0.16 14.54 1.55
CA LEU A 288 0.57 15.06 0.39
C LEU A 288 -0.27 14.97 -0.89
N ASN A 289 -1.00 13.86 -1.10
CA ASN A 289 -1.86 13.70 -2.26
C ASN A 289 -3.04 14.69 -2.26
N ARG A 290 -3.58 15.05 -1.09
CA ARG A 290 -4.59 16.11 -0.98
C ARG A 290 -4.01 17.47 -1.38
N GLU A 291 -2.82 17.80 -0.88
CA GLU A 291 -2.15 19.06 -1.24
C GLU A 291 -1.71 19.08 -2.71
N CYS A 292 -1.17 17.98 -3.27
CA CYS A 292 -0.87 17.87 -4.71
C CYS A 292 -2.11 18.16 -5.56
N ASN A 293 -3.25 17.55 -5.20
CA ASN A 293 -4.49 17.76 -5.92
C ASN A 293 -4.97 19.22 -5.81
N LYS A 294 -4.83 19.84 -4.63
CA LYS A 294 -5.22 21.24 -4.42
C LYS A 294 -4.32 22.23 -5.16
N LEU A 295 -3.00 22.04 -5.08
CA LEU A 295 -2.00 23.02 -5.50
C LEU A 295 -1.58 22.87 -6.96
N LEU A 296 -1.71 21.66 -7.53
CA LEU A 296 -1.26 21.36 -8.89
C LEU A 296 -2.40 20.97 -9.83
N ASN A 297 -3.34 20.14 -9.38
CA ASN A 297 -4.46 19.71 -10.23
C ASN A 297 -5.55 20.78 -10.36
N ARG A 298 -6.10 21.26 -9.24
CA ARG A 298 -7.18 22.27 -9.24
C ARG A 298 -6.75 23.64 -9.76
N THR A 299 -5.45 23.90 -9.81
CA THR A 299 -4.85 25.12 -10.39
C THR A 299 -4.48 24.93 -11.87
N GLU A 300 -4.81 23.76 -12.44
CA GLU A 300 -4.59 23.39 -13.84
C GLU A 300 -3.11 23.44 -14.26
N ILE A 301 -2.20 23.23 -13.31
CA ILE A 301 -0.76 23.16 -13.58
C ILE A 301 -0.38 21.75 -14.03
N VAL A 302 -0.91 20.73 -13.35
CA VAL A 302 -0.65 19.32 -13.70
C VAL A 302 -1.99 18.62 -13.92
N PRO A 303 -2.29 18.17 -15.14
CA PRO A 303 -3.50 17.40 -15.39
C PRO A 303 -3.38 15.99 -14.82
N PRO A 304 -4.50 15.36 -14.42
CA PRO A 304 -4.48 13.97 -14.00
C PRO A 304 -4.21 13.06 -15.21
N LEU A 305 -3.57 11.91 -14.95
CA LEU A 305 -3.35 10.90 -15.98
C LEU A 305 -4.67 10.28 -16.46
N GLU A 306 -4.64 9.72 -17.67
CA GLU A 306 -5.78 9.00 -18.25
C GLU A 306 -6.37 7.96 -17.27
N GLY A 307 -7.68 8.05 -17.04
CA GLY A 307 -8.42 7.21 -16.09
C GLY A 307 -8.21 7.56 -14.61
N LYS A 308 -7.65 8.75 -14.31
CA LYS A 308 -7.53 9.29 -12.94
C LYS A 308 -8.21 10.65 -12.86
N SER A 309 -8.73 10.97 -11.68
CA SER A 309 -9.37 12.26 -11.39
C SER A 309 -8.47 13.22 -10.60
N THR A 310 -7.33 12.74 -10.11
CA THR A 310 -6.45 13.50 -9.20
C THR A 310 -4.98 13.31 -9.54
N VAL A 311 -4.17 14.33 -9.25
CA VAL A 311 -2.71 14.25 -9.24
C VAL A 311 -2.24 13.78 -7.85
N THR A 312 -1.28 12.85 -7.86
CA THR A 312 -0.64 12.29 -6.67
C THR A 312 0.84 12.61 -6.68
N ILE A 313 1.47 12.52 -5.51
CA ILE A 313 2.92 12.72 -5.36
C ILE A 313 3.74 11.81 -6.29
N HIS A 314 3.26 10.59 -6.56
CA HIS A 314 3.94 9.65 -7.45
C HIS A 314 3.95 10.12 -8.91
N ASN A 315 2.97 10.92 -9.34
CA ASN A 315 2.96 11.48 -10.69
C ASN A 315 4.13 12.44 -10.91
N LEU A 316 4.58 13.14 -9.85
CA LEU A 316 5.68 14.10 -9.94
C LEU A 316 7.01 13.42 -10.26
N ARG A 317 7.21 12.15 -9.85
CA ARG A 317 8.39 11.38 -10.26
C ARG A 317 8.40 11.11 -11.77
N SER A 318 7.26 10.79 -12.37
CA SER A 318 7.17 10.60 -13.83
C SER A 318 7.37 11.91 -14.56
N LEU A 319 6.80 13.00 -14.05
CA LEU A 319 6.98 14.34 -14.62
C LEU A 319 8.43 14.81 -14.51
N TRP A 320 9.09 14.60 -13.36
CA TRP A 320 10.53 14.84 -13.21
C TRP A 320 11.33 14.09 -14.26
N GLY A 321 11.02 12.81 -14.51
CA GLY A 321 11.72 12.02 -15.53
C GLY A 321 11.62 12.63 -16.92
N ALA A 322 10.41 13.08 -17.31
CA ALA A 322 10.21 13.74 -18.60
C ALA A 322 10.96 15.08 -18.71
N ILE A 323 10.88 15.92 -17.67
CA ILE A 323 11.57 17.23 -17.64
C ILE A 323 13.10 17.05 -17.62
N ALA A 324 13.59 16.10 -16.83
CA ALA A 324 15.01 15.79 -16.73
C ALA A 324 15.56 15.30 -18.07
N THR A 325 14.83 14.41 -18.76
CA THR A 325 15.21 13.98 -20.11
C THR A 325 15.21 15.14 -21.10
N TYR A 326 14.23 16.04 -21.02
CA TYR A 326 14.16 17.22 -21.90
C TYR A 326 15.37 18.15 -21.73
N PHE A 327 15.79 18.44 -20.50
CA PHE A 327 16.89 19.39 -20.24
C PHE A 327 18.29 18.78 -20.27
N PHE A 328 18.46 17.54 -19.80
CA PHE A 328 19.78 16.99 -19.49
C PHE A 328 20.20 15.80 -20.37
N CYS A 329 19.30 15.26 -21.19
CA CYS A 329 19.69 14.24 -22.17
C CYS A 329 19.96 14.91 -23.53
N PRO A 330 21.21 14.88 -24.03
CA PRO A 330 21.50 15.43 -25.36
C PRO A 330 20.68 14.68 -26.42
N SER A 331 20.01 15.44 -27.28
CA SER A 331 19.21 14.90 -28.38
C SER A 331 20.13 14.17 -29.36
N ARG A 332 20.21 12.84 -29.25
CA ARG A 332 20.97 12.01 -30.20
C ARG A 332 20.44 12.04 -31.65
N ASN A 333 19.36 12.77 -31.95
CA ASN A 333 18.71 12.85 -33.26
C ASN A 333 18.48 14.29 -33.80
N MET A 334 19.30 15.28 -33.46
CA MET A 334 19.45 16.48 -34.30
C MET A 334 20.63 16.29 -35.28
N ARG A 335 20.50 15.32 -36.18
CA ARG A 335 21.25 15.27 -37.43
C ARG A 335 20.24 15.16 -38.58
N SER A 336 20.41 16.08 -39.53
CA SER A 336 19.75 16.21 -40.84
C SER A 336 18.22 16.33 -40.87
N CYS A 337 17.75 17.58 -40.84
CA CYS A 337 16.75 18.04 -41.82
C CYS A 337 17.08 19.49 -42.17
N SER A 338 18.13 19.65 -42.97
CA SER A 338 18.31 20.78 -43.88
C SER A 338 17.68 20.38 -45.21
N THR A 339 16.44 20.84 -45.45
CA THR A 339 15.73 21.09 -46.73
C THR A 339 14.27 21.34 -46.31
N THR A 340 13.75 22.56 -46.41
CA THR A 340 13.48 23.29 -47.66
C THR A 340 13.52 24.78 -47.40
#